data_AF-L2FK80-F1
#
_entry.id   AF-L2FK80-F1
#
_cell.length_a   1.000
_cell.length_b   1.000
_cell.length_c   1.000
_cell.angle_alpha   90.00
_cell.angle_beta   90.00
_cell.angle_gamma   90.00
#
_symmetry.space_group_name_H-M   'P 1'
#
loop_
_entity.id
_entity.type
_entity.pdbx_description
1 polymer ?
#
loop_
_entity_poly.entity_id
_entity_poly.type
_entity_poly.pdbx_seq_one_letter_code
_entity_poly.pdbx_strand_id
1 'polypeptide(L)'
;MLTWLGNPTASNRSSVDEARGAEDDDTLVVEPDQGNVLMHIISQLRPGADLSRVVLPTFILEPRSMLERITNFMCHPEMLLPIPEIDDPTQRFLSVVKFYLSGWHIRPPGVKKPLNPILGEIFTCYWDLPDSTKAYYISEQTSHHPPKSSYFYMVPDHHIRVDGTLKPRSKFLGNSAASMMEGTAILSLLNRGQDKAKGERYILTQPNMYARGILFGKMKYELGDHSFVRCPELDLVADVDFKTKGWVGGTYNAIGGFIKRESTGEVLYELSGLWSEEMFVKDVKTGHKEMFFNARRSKPSSPSVRPIGEQDERESQKLWQATAQAVKASNHELATDEKTKVEDKQREEREARTRDGVEWHPRLFRTVHGGPGDVEEGEEDLEWIINAKIDGATPEKQTEQILAIYPILPGQKATAANTIPPHRPSASEAPAAPAQPAKNDLIDFGDDSSTPTAPAPAVQPPTGAHATRSDSKDIQGMLNKTGHQAGEGPLMDFTSDMKKAVPPLKRADTSEDSFHDALE
;
A
#
# COMPACT_ATOMS: atom_id res chain seq x y z
N MET A 1 50.26 -15.12 -49.53
CA MET A 1 50.87 -16.43 -49.84
C MET A 1 50.17 -17.47 -48.98
N LEU A 2 49.37 -18.35 -49.61
CA LEU A 2 48.99 -19.74 -49.26
C LEU A 2 49.16 -20.26 -47.81
N THR A 3 48.34 -21.11 -47.17
CA THR A 3 47.07 -21.84 -47.39
C THR A 3 46.79 -22.66 -46.09
N TRP A 4 45.52 -22.96 -45.78
CA TRP A 4 44.90 -24.24 -45.32
C TRP A 4 45.82 -25.33 -44.67
N LEU A 5 45.52 -26.04 -43.55
CA LEU A 5 44.33 -26.77 -43.06
C LEU A 5 44.60 -27.40 -41.67
N GLY A 6 43.56 -27.70 -40.88
CA GLY A 6 43.63 -28.72 -39.82
C GLY A 6 42.47 -28.70 -38.84
N ASN A 7 41.41 -29.46 -39.12
CA ASN A 7 40.39 -29.88 -38.15
C ASN A 7 40.79 -31.28 -37.62
N PRO A 8 40.46 -31.66 -36.37
CA PRO A 8 39.42 -32.69 -36.26
C PRO A 8 38.51 -32.62 -35.01
N THR A 9 37.25 -32.99 -35.27
CA THR A 9 36.30 -33.82 -34.50
C THR A 9 35.85 -33.47 -33.08
N ALA A 10 34.52 -33.36 -33.00
CA ALA A 10 33.64 -33.22 -31.85
C ALA A 10 33.88 -34.17 -30.66
N SER A 11 33.67 -33.63 -29.46
CA SER A 11 33.12 -34.37 -28.33
C SER A 11 32.08 -33.52 -27.61
N ASN A 12 30.89 -34.10 -27.39
CA ASN A 12 29.76 -33.51 -26.67
C ASN A 12 30.16 -33.08 -25.25
N ARG A 13 29.99 -31.80 -24.93
CA ARG A 13 29.70 -31.36 -23.56
C ARG A 13 28.61 -30.29 -23.58
N SER A 14 27.47 -30.67 -23.02
CA SER A 14 26.35 -29.81 -22.63
C SER A 14 26.85 -28.61 -21.84
N SER A 15 26.61 -27.41 -22.34
CA SER A 15 26.71 -26.18 -21.55
C SER A 15 25.57 -26.18 -20.54
N VAL A 16 25.91 -26.51 -19.30
CA VAL A 16 25.21 -26.00 -18.13
C VAL A 16 26.13 -24.92 -17.59
N ASP A 17 26.06 -23.72 -18.19
CA ASP A 17 26.57 -22.52 -17.52
C ASP A 17 25.60 -22.18 -16.40
N GLU A 18 25.88 -22.68 -15.21
CA GLU A 18 25.48 -22.04 -13.96
C GLU A 18 26.19 -20.68 -13.88
N ALA A 19 25.62 -19.69 -14.56
CA ALA A 19 25.82 -18.31 -14.18
C ALA A 19 25.26 -18.16 -12.76
N ARG A 20 26.16 -18.07 -11.77
CA ARG A 20 25.86 -17.68 -10.39
C ARG A 20 25.02 -16.41 -10.43
N GLY A 21 23.71 -16.59 -10.25
CA GLY A 21 22.73 -15.53 -10.35
C GLY A 21 22.96 -14.47 -9.29
N ALA A 22 22.82 -13.21 -9.67
CA ALA A 22 22.47 -12.16 -8.74
C ALA A 22 21.26 -12.67 -7.92
N GLU A 23 21.33 -12.56 -6.59
CA GLU A 23 20.21 -12.93 -5.73
C GLU A 23 18.96 -12.18 -6.21
N ASP A 24 17.93 -12.93 -6.62
CA ASP A 24 16.65 -12.38 -7.09
C ASP A 24 15.88 -11.90 -5.86
N ASP A 25 16.21 -10.69 -5.41
CA ASP A 25 15.69 -10.02 -4.21
C ASP A 25 14.16 -9.87 -4.22
N ASP A 26 13.50 -10.07 -5.36
CA ASP A 26 12.04 -10.00 -5.50
C ASP A 26 11.34 -11.35 -5.27
N THR A 27 12.11 -12.42 -5.12
CA THR A 27 11.60 -13.79 -5.09
C THR A 27 11.61 -14.36 -3.68
N LEU A 28 10.43 -14.78 -3.20
CA LEU A 28 10.32 -15.55 -1.96
C LEU A 28 10.23 -17.04 -2.30
N VAL A 29 11.21 -17.80 -1.81
CA VAL A 29 11.12 -19.26 -1.72
C VAL A 29 10.41 -19.58 -0.41
N VAL A 30 9.28 -20.27 -0.52
CA VAL A 30 8.48 -20.68 0.64
C VAL A 30 8.71 -22.15 0.92
N GLU A 31 8.95 -22.46 2.20
CA GLU A 31 9.11 -23.82 2.65
C GLU A 31 7.82 -24.63 2.42
N PRO A 32 7.89 -25.95 2.16
CA PRO A 32 6.71 -26.74 1.78
C PRO A 32 5.56 -26.68 2.78
N ASP A 33 5.85 -26.65 4.08
CA ASP A 33 4.89 -26.54 5.17
C ASP A 33 4.18 -25.17 5.18
N GLN A 34 4.94 -24.09 5.00
CA GLN A 34 4.43 -22.73 4.86
C GLN A 34 3.55 -22.58 3.61
N GLY A 35 3.94 -23.25 2.51
CA GLY A 35 3.17 -23.31 1.27
C GLY A 35 1.80 -23.95 1.49
N ASN A 36 1.73 -25.04 2.26
CA ASN A 36 0.46 -25.71 2.57
C ASN A 36 -0.51 -24.82 3.37
N VAL A 37 -0.01 -24.05 4.33
CA VAL A 37 -0.82 -23.09 5.10
C VAL A 37 -1.40 -22.02 4.17
N LEU A 38 -0.58 -21.46 3.28
CA LEU A 38 -1.01 -20.45 2.32
C LEU A 38 -2.05 -21.00 1.33
N MET A 39 -1.83 -22.22 0.81
CA MET A 39 -2.79 -22.93 -0.04
C MET A 39 -4.13 -23.16 0.66
N HIS A 40 -4.12 -23.56 1.94
CA HIS A 40 -5.34 -23.76 2.70
C HIS A 40 -6.16 -22.47 2.85
N ILE A 41 -5.52 -21.36 3.22
CA ILE A 41 -6.17 -20.04 3.32
C ILE A 41 -6.75 -19.62 1.97
N ILE A 42 -5.94 -19.73 0.91
CA ILE A 42 -6.35 -19.28 -0.42
C ILE A 42 -7.46 -20.15 -1.01
N SER A 43 -7.50 -21.45 -0.72
CA SER A 43 -8.56 -22.36 -1.20
C SER A 43 -9.97 -21.95 -0.77
N GLN A 44 -10.09 -21.12 0.28
CA GLN A 44 -11.35 -20.60 0.80
C GLN A 44 -11.77 -19.29 0.11
N LEU A 45 -10.91 -18.72 -0.74
CA LEU A 45 -11.13 -17.43 -1.39
C LEU A 45 -11.62 -17.59 -2.82
N ARG A 46 -12.49 -16.67 -3.24
CA ARG A 46 -12.91 -16.51 -4.63
C ARG A 46 -12.14 -15.37 -5.28
N PRO A 47 -11.75 -15.45 -6.57
CA PRO A 47 -11.17 -14.31 -7.27
C PRO A 47 -12.02 -13.05 -7.11
N GLY A 48 -11.38 -11.93 -6.79
CA GLY A 48 -12.02 -10.67 -6.43
C GLY A 48 -12.27 -10.48 -4.92
N ALA A 49 -12.05 -11.49 -4.08
CA ALA A 49 -12.27 -11.38 -2.64
C ALA A 49 -11.36 -10.31 -1.99
N ASP A 50 -11.93 -9.59 -1.03
CA ASP A 50 -11.22 -8.62 -0.21
C ASP A 50 -10.35 -9.35 0.81
N LEU A 51 -9.04 -9.12 0.74
CA LEU A 51 -8.04 -9.75 1.61
C LEU A 51 -7.84 -9.00 2.93
N SER A 52 -8.45 -7.83 3.13
CA SER A 52 -8.28 -7.02 4.35
C SER A 52 -8.78 -7.73 5.62
N ARG A 53 -9.68 -8.70 5.47
CA ARG A 53 -10.25 -9.51 6.56
C ARG A 53 -9.62 -10.90 6.68
N VAL A 54 -8.66 -11.23 5.82
CA VAL A 54 -7.97 -12.52 5.82
C VAL A 54 -6.69 -12.40 6.63
N VAL A 55 -6.55 -13.26 7.64
CA VAL A 55 -5.32 -13.34 8.43
C VAL A 55 -4.26 -14.06 7.61
N LEU A 56 -3.25 -13.31 7.20
CA LEU A 56 -2.11 -13.88 6.47
C LEU A 56 -1.05 -14.43 7.45
N PRO A 57 -0.31 -15.48 7.09
CA PRO A 57 0.72 -16.06 7.96
C PRO A 57 1.85 -15.09 8.31
N THR A 58 2.48 -15.27 9.46
CA THR A 58 3.54 -14.36 9.94
C THR A 58 4.85 -14.48 9.16
N PHE A 59 5.08 -15.58 8.43
CA PHE A 59 6.30 -15.75 7.61
C PHE A 59 6.35 -14.82 6.40
N ILE A 60 5.22 -14.24 5.96
CA ILE A 60 5.21 -13.20 4.92
C ILE A 60 5.24 -11.78 5.48
N LEU A 61 5.44 -11.59 6.79
CA LEU A 61 5.50 -10.26 7.40
C LEU A 61 6.92 -9.69 7.34
N GLU A 62 7.03 -8.39 7.11
CA GLU A 62 8.22 -7.62 7.48
C GLU A 62 8.04 -7.06 8.91
N PRO A 63 9.13 -6.81 9.65
CA PRO A 63 9.06 -6.37 11.05
C PRO A 63 8.86 -4.84 11.17
N ARG A 64 7.98 -4.27 10.35
CA ARG A 64 7.64 -2.83 10.34
C ARG A 64 6.14 -2.64 10.13
N SER A 65 5.59 -1.62 10.79
CA SER A 65 4.25 -1.11 10.51
C SER A 65 4.20 -0.40 9.16
N MET A 66 3.02 -0.39 8.52
CA MET A 66 2.83 0.41 7.31
C MET A 66 3.15 1.90 7.54
N LEU A 67 2.89 2.43 8.74
CA LEU A 67 3.19 3.83 9.08
C LEU A 67 4.68 4.17 8.98
N GLU A 68 5.54 3.20 9.30
CA GLU A 68 6.99 3.27 9.12
C GLU A 68 7.38 2.95 7.66
N ARG A 69 6.73 1.97 7.02
CA ARG A 69 7.04 1.60 5.63
C ARG A 69 6.88 2.76 4.64
N ILE A 70 5.93 3.67 4.87
CA ILE A 70 5.73 4.89 4.06
C ILE A 70 7.01 5.73 3.98
N THR A 71 7.85 5.75 5.02
CA THR A 71 9.06 6.60 5.01
C THR A 71 10.11 6.16 3.98
N ASN A 72 9.99 4.95 3.43
CA ASN A 72 10.81 4.52 2.29
C ASN A 72 10.68 5.47 1.09
N PHE A 73 9.53 6.14 0.91
CA PHE A 73 9.35 7.12 -0.17
C PHE A 73 10.22 8.36 0.00
N MET A 74 10.65 8.66 1.23
CA MET A 74 11.48 9.83 1.55
C MET A 74 12.96 9.47 1.71
N CYS A 75 13.38 8.31 1.19
CA CYS A 75 14.75 7.80 1.37
C CYS A 75 15.82 8.53 0.54
N HIS A 76 15.44 9.42 -0.38
CA HIS A 76 16.35 10.17 -1.24
C HIS A 76 16.22 11.68 -1.06
N PRO A 77 16.49 12.22 0.15
CA PRO A 77 16.42 13.66 0.38
C PRO A 77 17.35 14.43 -0.57
N GLU A 78 18.51 13.89 -0.96
CA GLU A 78 19.43 14.53 -1.89
C GLU A 78 18.83 14.86 -3.27
N MET A 79 17.74 14.17 -3.66
CA MET A 79 16.99 14.46 -4.89
C MET A 79 15.88 15.48 -4.67
N LEU A 80 15.39 15.58 -3.43
CA LEU A 80 14.28 16.43 -3.02
C LEU A 80 14.74 17.85 -2.67
N LEU A 81 15.80 17.98 -1.88
CA LEU A 81 16.26 19.25 -1.31
C LEU A 81 16.58 20.36 -2.33
N PRO A 82 17.11 20.07 -3.54
CA PRO A 82 17.42 21.12 -4.52
C PRO A 82 16.21 21.62 -5.33
N ILE A 83 15.09 20.88 -5.35
CA ILE A 83 13.94 21.16 -6.22
C ILE A 83 13.37 22.60 -6.06
N PRO A 84 13.20 23.13 -4.84
CA PRO A 84 12.68 24.50 -4.63
C PRO A 84 13.50 25.60 -5.33
N GLU A 85 14.79 25.37 -5.57
CA GLU A 85 15.74 26.33 -6.13
C GLU A 85 15.84 26.26 -7.67
N ILE A 86 15.18 25.29 -8.31
CA ILE A 86 15.19 25.16 -9.77
C ILE A 86 14.20 26.16 -10.34
N ASP A 87 14.62 27.15 -11.12
CA ASP A 87 13.72 28.17 -11.66
C ASP A 87 12.91 27.71 -12.87
N ASP A 88 13.53 26.94 -13.78
CA ASP A 88 12.82 26.43 -14.96
C ASP A 88 11.70 25.46 -14.54
N PRO A 89 10.43 25.75 -14.84
CA PRO A 89 9.32 24.93 -14.37
C PRO A 89 9.35 23.49 -14.89
N THR A 90 9.87 23.28 -16.11
CA THR A 90 9.93 21.95 -16.72
C THR A 90 11.03 21.11 -16.06
N GLN A 91 12.22 21.68 -15.82
CA GLN A 91 13.31 21.01 -15.11
C GLN A 91 12.95 20.76 -13.64
N ARG A 92 12.22 21.68 -13.01
CA ARG A 92 11.73 21.51 -11.65
C ARG A 92 10.74 20.35 -11.58
N PHE A 93 9.76 20.31 -12.49
CA PHE A 93 8.82 19.18 -12.61
C PHE A 93 9.55 17.86 -12.88
N LEU A 94 10.52 17.85 -13.79
CA LEU A 94 11.36 16.68 -14.06
C LEU A 94 12.09 16.19 -12.81
N SER A 95 12.56 17.11 -11.94
CA SER A 95 13.22 16.76 -10.68
C SER A 95 12.25 16.18 -9.64
N VAL A 96 11.01 16.67 -9.59
CA VAL A 96 9.94 16.06 -8.77
C VAL A 96 9.64 14.63 -9.24
N VAL A 97 9.55 14.39 -10.55
CA VAL A 97 9.36 13.05 -11.11
C VAL A 97 10.55 12.13 -10.78
N LYS A 98 11.78 12.65 -10.79
CA LYS A 98 12.98 11.91 -10.38
C LYS A 98 12.91 11.47 -8.93
N PHE A 99 12.58 12.39 -8.03
CA PHE A 99 12.39 12.10 -6.62
C PHE A 99 11.26 11.08 -6.39
N TYR A 100 10.13 11.25 -7.07
CA TYR A 100 9.01 10.30 -7.01
C TYR A 100 9.45 8.88 -7.40
N LEU A 101 10.17 8.73 -8.52
CA LEU A 101 10.58 7.42 -9.00
C LEU A 101 11.67 6.76 -8.13
N SER A 102 12.50 7.55 -7.45
CA SER A 102 13.58 7.02 -6.62
C SER A 102 13.08 6.27 -5.38
N GLY A 103 11.87 6.57 -4.88
CA GLY A 103 11.31 5.95 -3.68
C GLY A 103 10.86 4.48 -3.81
N TRP A 104 10.70 3.95 -5.04
CA TRP A 104 10.05 2.64 -5.26
C TRP A 104 10.97 1.43 -5.11
N HIS A 105 12.29 1.61 -5.24
CA HIS A 105 13.24 0.49 -5.18
C HIS A 105 13.45 -0.09 -3.77
N ILE A 106 13.09 0.64 -2.71
CA ILE A 106 13.28 0.18 -1.32
C ILE A 106 12.23 -0.85 -0.93
N ARG A 107 12.67 -2.11 -0.83
CA ARG A 107 11.82 -3.24 -0.44
C ARG A 107 12.61 -4.29 0.34
N PRO A 108 11.94 -5.08 1.19
CA PRO A 108 12.55 -6.23 1.83
C PRO A 108 12.83 -7.33 0.80
N PRO A 109 13.78 -8.24 1.08
CA PRO A 109 14.00 -9.43 0.27
C PRO A 109 12.75 -10.31 0.23
N GLY A 110 12.34 -10.66 -0.98
CA GLY A 110 11.18 -11.46 -1.32
C GLY A 110 9.85 -10.73 -1.13
N VAL A 111 8.76 -11.50 -1.16
CA VAL A 111 7.40 -11.01 -0.97
C VAL A 111 7.09 -10.91 0.52
N LYS A 112 7.20 -9.69 1.06
CA LYS A 112 6.81 -9.39 2.45
C LYS A 112 5.78 -8.26 2.52
N LYS A 113 4.91 -8.34 3.52
CA LYS A 113 3.86 -7.35 3.82
C LYS A 113 4.16 -6.67 5.17
N PRO A 114 4.06 -5.34 5.27
CA PRO A 114 4.12 -4.66 6.57
C PRO A 114 2.98 -5.07 7.48
N LEU A 115 3.18 -4.87 8.78
CA LEU A 115 2.12 -4.99 9.78
C LEU A 115 1.01 -3.96 9.46
N ASN A 116 -0.23 -4.43 9.49
CA ASN A 116 -1.40 -3.57 9.28
C ASN A 116 -1.59 -2.71 10.54
N PRO A 117 -1.50 -1.36 10.46
CA PRO A 117 -1.55 -0.56 11.66
C PRO A 117 -2.92 -0.66 12.35
N ILE A 118 -2.91 -0.62 13.68
CA ILE A 118 -4.16 -0.52 14.45
C ILE A 118 -4.71 0.91 14.37
N LEU A 119 -6.01 1.07 14.57
CA LEU A 119 -6.66 2.38 14.58
C LEU A 119 -6.00 3.30 15.64
N GLY A 120 -5.58 4.50 15.26
CA GLY A 120 -4.88 5.45 16.13
C GLY A 120 -3.43 5.09 16.46
N GLU A 121 -2.84 4.09 15.78
CA GLU A 121 -1.39 3.88 15.80
C GLU A 121 -0.67 5.09 15.20
N ILE A 122 0.51 5.43 15.73
CA ILE A 122 1.28 6.61 15.32
C ILE A 122 2.73 6.22 15.04
N PHE A 123 3.34 6.87 14.06
CA PHE A 123 4.78 6.79 13.84
C PHE A 123 5.35 8.19 13.60
N THR A 124 6.48 8.48 14.23
CA THR A 124 7.21 9.74 14.01
C THR A 124 8.69 9.47 13.86
N CYS A 125 9.32 10.20 12.96
CA CYS A 125 10.76 10.11 12.74
C CYS A 125 11.31 11.42 12.17
N TYR A 126 12.63 11.50 12.04
CA TYR A 126 13.31 12.64 11.45
C TYR A 126 14.53 12.19 10.65
N TRP A 127 15.06 13.07 9.81
CA TRP A 127 16.34 12.88 9.13
C TRP A 127 17.28 14.02 9.50
N ASP A 128 18.53 13.68 9.78
CA ASP A 128 19.63 14.64 9.78
C ASP A 128 20.12 14.80 8.34
N LEU A 129 19.97 16.01 7.78
CA LEU A 129 20.27 16.28 6.38
C LEU A 129 21.75 16.71 6.21
N PRO A 130 22.32 16.56 4.99
CA PRO A 130 23.75 16.83 4.75
C PRO A 130 24.21 18.26 5.09
N ASP A 131 23.30 19.23 5.05
CA ASP A 131 23.55 20.64 5.37
C ASP A 131 23.23 21.00 6.82
N SER A 132 23.10 20.00 7.70
CA SER A 132 22.77 20.14 9.12
C SER A 132 21.35 20.61 9.43
N THR A 133 20.48 20.72 8.41
CA THR A 133 19.04 20.91 8.60
C THR A 133 18.36 19.57 8.93
N LYS A 134 17.04 19.58 9.14
CA LYS A 134 16.27 18.36 9.43
C LYS A 134 15.00 18.26 8.61
N ALA A 135 14.64 17.02 8.30
CA ALA A 135 13.30 16.68 7.86
C ALA A 135 12.52 16.02 9.00
N TYR A 136 11.22 16.28 9.07
CA TYR A 136 10.34 15.76 10.12
C TYR A 136 9.19 14.98 9.51
N TYR A 137 8.79 13.87 10.13
CA TYR A 137 7.69 13.03 9.69
C TYR A 137 6.77 12.65 10.84
N ILE A 138 5.47 12.69 10.57
CA ILE A 138 4.40 12.28 11.48
C ILE A 138 3.36 11.49 10.68
N SER A 139 2.93 10.34 11.19
CA SER A 139 1.79 9.61 10.61
C SER A 139 0.89 8.98 11.66
N GLU A 140 -0.36 8.76 11.26
CA GLU A 140 -1.39 8.13 12.08
C GLU A 140 -2.28 7.21 11.22
N GLN A 141 -2.69 6.10 11.80
CA GLN A 141 -3.75 5.26 11.22
C GLN A 141 -5.13 5.88 11.48
N THR A 142 -5.62 6.66 10.52
CA THR A 142 -6.88 7.42 10.61
C THR A 142 -8.12 6.54 10.46
N SER A 143 -8.02 5.41 9.77
CA SER A 143 -9.10 4.42 9.65
C SER A 143 -8.56 2.99 9.59
N HIS A 144 -9.31 2.01 10.10
CA HIS A 144 -8.93 0.60 10.04
C HIS A 144 -9.86 -0.25 9.15
N HIS A 145 -11.13 0.14 8.97
CA HIS A 145 -12.08 -0.52 8.07
C HIS A 145 -12.86 0.51 7.26
N PRO A 146 -12.44 0.83 6.02
CA PRO A 146 -11.24 0.33 5.33
C PRO A 146 -9.94 0.90 5.94
N PRO A 147 -8.76 0.26 5.74
CA PRO A 147 -7.50 0.76 6.26
C PRO A 147 -7.07 2.03 5.53
N LYS A 148 -6.81 3.11 6.27
CA LYS A 148 -6.25 4.38 5.77
C LYS A 148 -5.24 4.93 6.75
N SER A 149 -4.12 5.41 6.23
CA SER A 149 -3.03 6.02 7.00
C SER A 149 -2.76 7.41 6.46
N SER A 150 -2.75 8.42 7.31
CA SER A 150 -2.40 9.79 6.91
C SER A 150 -1.01 10.14 7.43
N TYR A 151 -0.26 10.90 6.66
CA TYR A 151 1.11 11.27 6.97
C TYR A 151 1.43 12.70 6.54
N PHE A 152 2.37 13.29 7.27
CA PHE A 152 2.91 14.62 7.09
C PHE A 152 4.43 14.52 7.09
N TYR A 153 5.08 15.20 6.16
CA TYR A 153 6.53 15.35 6.07
C TYR A 153 6.88 16.79 5.73
N MET A 154 7.89 17.37 6.38
CA MET A 154 8.31 18.73 6.08
C MET A 154 9.80 18.93 6.28
N VAL A 155 10.39 19.75 5.42
CA VAL A 155 11.75 20.28 5.51
C VAL A 155 11.66 21.81 5.52
N PRO A 156 11.50 22.43 6.71
CA PRO A 156 11.29 23.87 6.83
C PRO A 156 12.36 24.71 6.11
N ASP A 157 13.63 24.36 6.29
CA ASP A 157 14.78 25.06 5.71
C ASP A 157 14.84 25.01 4.18
N HIS A 158 14.09 24.08 3.56
CA HIS A 158 14.02 23.93 2.10
C HIS A 158 12.65 24.29 1.54
N HIS A 159 11.71 24.81 2.35
CA HIS A 159 10.36 25.14 1.86
C HIS A 159 9.60 23.94 1.27
N ILE A 160 9.89 22.72 1.74
CA ILE A 160 9.26 21.49 1.24
C ILE A 160 8.26 20.99 2.25
N ARG A 161 7.04 20.73 1.81
CA ARG A 161 5.98 20.10 2.59
C ARG A 161 5.34 18.98 1.79
N VAL A 162 5.04 17.86 2.44
CA VAL A 162 4.30 16.74 1.87
C VAL A 162 3.21 16.31 2.84
N ASP A 163 1.97 16.31 2.36
CA ASP A 163 0.82 15.72 3.05
C ASP A 163 0.31 14.57 2.20
N GLY A 164 -0.02 13.44 2.81
CA GLY A 164 -0.46 12.28 2.05
C GLY A 164 -1.33 11.32 2.83
N THR A 165 -2.09 10.53 2.09
CA THR A 165 -2.94 9.47 2.64
C THR A 165 -2.75 8.21 1.83
N LEU A 166 -2.37 7.13 2.52
CA LEU A 166 -2.26 5.78 1.97
C LEU A 166 -3.60 5.05 2.13
N LYS A 167 -4.17 4.56 1.02
CA LYS A 167 -5.45 3.82 1.01
C LYS A 167 -5.28 2.46 0.32
N PRO A 168 -4.65 1.47 0.98
CA PRO A 168 -4.46 0.15 0.40
C PRO A 168 -5.76 -0.67 0.41
N ARG A 169 -6.15 -1.21 -0.75
CA ARG A 169 -7.25 -2.14 -0.88
C ARG A 169 -6.76 -3.49 -1.38
N SER A 170 -6.68 -4.45 -0.47
CA SER A 170 -6.14 -5.78 -0.77
C SER A 170 -7.17 -6.65 -1.51
N LYS A 171 -6.79 -7.22 -2.65
CA LYS A 171 -7.63 -8.09 -3.49
C LYS A 171 -6.94 -9.42 -3.80
N PHE A 172 -7.69 -10.51 -3.70
CA PHE A 172 -7.26 -11.81 -4.20
C PHE A 172 -7.62 -11.93 -5.69
N LEU A 173 -6.67 -12.35 -6.53
CA LEU A 173 -6.81 -12.39 -8.00
C LEU A 173 -6.52 -13.80 -8.57
N GLY A 174 -6.68 -14.87 -7.76
CA GLY A 174 -6.34 -16.23 -8.16
C GLY A 174 -4.88 -16.56 -7.86
N ASN A 175 -4.01 -16.74 -8.86
CA ASN A 175 -2.57 -16.94 -8.60
C ASN A 175 -1.82 -15.62 -8.29
N SER A 176 -2.54 -14.60 -7.84
CA SER A 176 -1.96 -13.31 -7.43
C SER A 176 -2.77 -12.71 -6.30
N ALA A 177 -2.12 -11.94 -5.45
CA ALA A 177 -2.75 -10.97 -4.55
C ALA A 177 -2.28 -9.58 -4.95
N ALA A 178 -3.15 -8.59 -4.83
CA ALA A 178 -2.83 -7.20 -5.13
C ALA A 178 -3.17 -6.31 -3.95
N SER A 179 -2.38 -5.26 -3.74
CA SER A 179 -2.79 -4.09 -2.97
C SER A 179 -3.04 -2.97 -3.98
N MET A 180 -4.32 -2.64 -4.18
CA MET A 180 -4.70 -1.50 -4.98
C MET A 180 -4.44 -0.23 -4.17
N MET A 181 -3.62 0.67 -4.69
CA MET A 181 -3.16 1.85 -3.97
C MET A 181 -4.02 3.05 -4.38
N GLU A 182 -5.09 3.29 -3.63
CA GLU A 182 -6.07 4.36 -3.90
C GLU A 182 -5.71 5.68 -3.17
N GLY A 183 -4.46 5.79 -2.72
CA GLY A 183 -3.95 6.94 -1.97
C GLY A 183 -3.50 8.09 -2.86
N THR A 184 -3.23 9.24 -2.24
CA THR A 184 -2.61 10.38 -2.91
C THR A 184 -1.66 11.10 -1.95
N ALA A 185 -0.67 11.79 -2.51
CA ALA A 185 0.20 12.70 -1.79
C ALA A 185 0.25 14.04 -2.51
N ILE A 186 0.43 15.11 -1.75
CA ILE A 186 0.61 16.46 -2.26
C ILE A 186 1.98 16.95 -1.78
N LEU A 187 2.92 17.10 -2.71
CA LEU A 187 4.19 17.77 -2.47
C LEU A 187 4.04 19.25 -2.82
N SER A 188 4.37 20.11 -1.87
CA SER A 188 4.22 21.56 -1.98
C SER A 188 5.57 22.24 -1.83
N LEU A 189 5.89 23.12 -2.77
CA LEU A 189 7.06 24.01 -2.73
C LEU A 189 6.59 25.39 -2.25
N LEU A 190 6.80 25.66 -0.96
CA LEU A 190 6.21 26.79 -0.23
C LEU A 190 6.83 28.16 -0.59
N ASN A 191 8.00 28.18 -1.25
CA ASN A 191 8.65 29.41 -1.70
C ASN A 191 8.11 29.94 -3.05
N ARG A 192 7.29 29.15 -3.75
CA ARG A 192 6.79 29.49 -5.10
C ARG A 192 5.31 29.14 -5.24
N GLY A 193 4.81 29.11 -6.47
CA GLY A 193 3.39 28.95 -6.77
C GLY A 193 2.63 30.28 -6.88
N GLN A 194 1.48 30.21 -7.56
CA GLN A 194 0.54 31.32 -7.73
C GLN A 194 -0.11 31.70 -6.40
N ASP A 195 -0.53 30.70 -5.62
CA ASP A 195 -1.06 30.89 -4.27
C ASP A 195 0.07 30.74 -3.23
N LYS A 196 0.53 31.86 -2.69
CA LYS A 196 1.60 31.90 -1.68
C LYS A 196 1.26 31.19 -0.37
N ALA A 197 -0.03 30.97 -0.09
CA ALA A 197 -0.44 30.23 1.10
C ALA A 197 -0.30 28.71 0.91
N LYS A 198 -0.41 28.22 -0.34
CA LYS A 198 -0.39 26.78 -0.67
C LYS A 198 0.93 26.30 -1.27
N GLY A 199 1.67 27.20 -1.92
CA GLY A 199 2.87 26.83 -2.67
C GLY A 199 2.54 26.29 -4.07
N GLU A 200 3.58 25.96 -4.84
CA GLU A 200 3.42 25.18 -6.07
C GLU A 200 3.20 23.70 -5.72
N ARG A 201 2.07 23.13 -6.13
CA ARG A 201 1.62 21.80 -5.68
C ARG A 201 1.76 20.73 -6.76
N TYR A 202 2.23 19.56 -6.34
CA TYR A 202 2.40 18.36 -7.15
C TYR A 202 1.57 17.24 -6.52
N ILE A 203 0.65 16.67 -7.29
CA ILE A 203 -0.20 15.56 -6.89
C ILE A 203 0.48 14.27 -7.35
N LEU A 204 0.73 13.36 -6.41
CA LEU A 204 1.44 12.09 -6.64
C LEU A 204 0.53 10.92 -6.25
N THR A 205 0.25 10.05 -7.20
CA THR A 205 -0.43 8.75 -6.92
C THR A 205 0.60 7.63 -6.75
N GLN A 206 0.15 6.42 -6.44
CA GLN A 206 1.03 5.27 -6.27
C GLN A 206 0.66 4.14 -7.26
N PRO A 207 1.63 3.40 -7.81
CA PRO A 207 1.36 2.17 -8.55
C PRO A 207 0.77 1.11 -7.62
N ASN A 208 0.05 0.16 -8.21
CA ASN A 208 -0.45 -1.00 -7.49
C ASN A 208 0.69 -1.98 -7.20
N MET A 209 0.54 -2.75 -6.12
CA MET A 209 1.53 -3.75 -5.70
C MET A 209 0.95 -5.15 -5.88
N TYR A 210 1.72 -6.04 -6.50
CA TYR A 210 1.30 -7.41 -6.80
C TYR A 210 2.24 -8.43 -6.16
N ALA A 211 1.67 -9.41 -5.48
CA ALA A 211 2.31 -10.67 -5.15
C ALA A 211 1.86 -11.72 -6.16
N ARG A 212 2.75 -12.12 -7.06
CA ARG A 212 2.52 -13.16 -8.08
C ARG A 212 2.92 -14.53 -7.53
N GLY A 213 2.34 -15.59 -8.08
CA GLY A 213 2.76 -16.97 -7.78
C GLY A 213 2.42 -17.43 -6.37
N ILE A 214 1.36 -16.87 -5.76
CA ILE A 214 0.95 -17.19 -4.38
C ILE A 214 0.37 -18.60 -4.22
N LEU A 215 -0.06 -19.24 -5.31
CA LEU A 215 -0.57 -20.62 -5.34
C LEU A 215 0.38 -21.55 -6.10
N PHE A 216 0.87 -21.09 -7.26
CA PHE A 216 1.67 -21.89 -8.17
C PHE A 216 2.90 -21.11 -8.63
N GLY A 217 4.07 -21.72 -8.48
CA GLY A 217 5.36 -21.15 -8.86
C GLY A 217 6.10 -20.51 -7.69
N LYS A 218 7.08 -19.64 -8.00
CA LYS A 218 7.80 -18.87 -6.99
C LYS A 218 7.07 -17.56 -6.75
N MET A 219 6.95 -17.16 -5.49
CA MET A 219 6.33 -15.88 -5.16
C MET A 219 7.21 -14.72 -5.59
N LYS A 220 6.64 -13.75 -6.31
CA LYS A 220 7.34 -12.57 -6.80
C LYS A 220 6.59 -11.28 -6.51
N TYR A 221 7.34 -10.25 -6.13
CA TYR A 221 6.82 -8.89 -5.97
C TYR A 221 6.90 -8.13 -7.30
N GLU A 222 5.83 -7.44 -7.68
CA GLU A 222 5.81 -6.54 -8.83
C GLU A 222 5.09 -5.24 -8.47
N LEU A 223 5.58 -4.12 -9.00
CA LEU A 223 4.79 -2.90 -9.15
C LEU A 223 4.05 -2.95 -10.49
N GLY A 224 2.82 -2.44 -10.51
CA GLY A 224 1.95 -2.53 -11.67
C GLY A 224 1.07 -1.31 -11.87
N ASP A 225 0.59 -1.20 -13.10
CA ASP A 225 -0.42 -0.23 -13.55
C ASP A 225 0.09 1.22 -13.57
N HIS A 226 -0.83 2.14 -13.88
CA HIS A 226 -0.54 3.55 -14.02
C HIS A 226 -0.42 4.25 -12.68
N SER A 227 0.54 5.16 -12.61
CA SER A 227 0.64 6.20 -11.58
C SER A 227 1.03 7.51 -12.25
N PHE A 228 0.81 8.63 -11.56
CA PHE A 228 1.14 9.93 -12.11
C PHE A 228 1.73 10.88 -11.07
N VAL A 229 2.53 11.82 -11.59
CA VAL A 229 2.85 13.09 -10.94
C VAL A 229 2.19 14.18 -11.77
N ARG A 230 1.42 15.06 -11.14
CA ARG A 230 0.69 16.12 -11.86
C ARG A 230 0.88 17.45 -11.16
N CYS A 231 1.16 18.51 -11.92
CA CYS A 231 1.21 19.87 -11.44
C CYS A 231 0.27 20.72 -12.31
N PRO A 232 -0.98 20.95 -11.87
CA PRO A 232 -1.96 21.71 -12.64
C PRO A 232 -1.50 23.14 -12.96
N GLU A 233 -0.80 23.80 -12.03
CA GLU A 233 -0.29 25.16 -12.21
C GLU A 233 0.68 25.28 -13.39
N LEU A 234 1.50 24.23 -13.61
CA LEU A 234 2.48 24.18 -14.68
C LEU A 234 1.94 23.60 -15.98
N ASP A 235 0.69 23.12 -15.99
CA ASP A 235 0.12 22.33 -17.08
C ASP A 235 1.01 21.11 -17.42
N LEU A 236 1.57 20.44 -16.41
CA LEU A 236 2.49 19.31 -16.58
C LEU A 236 1.99 18.05 -15.88
N VAL A 237 2.10 16.92 -16.57
CA VAL A 237 1.79 15.59 -16.04
C VAL A 237 2.85 14.58 -16.50
N ALA A 238 3.33 13.76 -15.58
CA ALA A 238 4.06 12.53 -15.84
C ALA A 238 3.11 11.37 -15.68
N ASP A 239 2.81 10.66 -16.75
CA ASP A 239 2.04 9.42 -16.73
C ASP A 239 3.02 8.25 -16.82
N VAL A 240 3.07 7.42 -15.79
CA VAL A 240 4.05 6.33 -15.64
C VAL A 240 3.31 5.00 -15.51
N ASP A 241 3.54 4.13 -16.50
CA ASP A 241 3.12 2.74 -16.52
C ASP A 241 4.21 1.85 -15.88
N PHE A 242 3.89 1.29 -14.71
CA PHE A 242 4.69 0.24 -14.09
C PHE A 242 4.30 -1.10 -14.73
N LYS A 243 5.18 -1.63 -15.58
CA LYS A 243 4.86 -2.80 -16.40
C LYS A 243 4.98 -4.06 -15.58
N THR A 244 3.85 -4.77 -15.47
CA THR A 244 3.84 -6.14 -14.97
C THR A 244 4.28 -7.12 -16.07
N LYS A 245 4.92 -8.22 -15.70
CA LYS A 245 5.37 -9.18 -16.70
C LYS A 245 4.17 -9.91 -17.33
N GLY A 246 4.06 -9.82 -18.66
CA GLY A 246 3.07 -10.56 -19.44
C GLY A 246 3.37 -12.06 -19.56
N TRP A 247 2.34 -12.86 -19.85
CA TRP A 247 2.44 -14.32 -19.99
C TRP A 247 3.31 -14.79 -21.16
N VAL A 248 3.43 -13.99 -22.23
CA VAL A 248 4.11 -14.37 -23.50
C VAL A 248 5.55 -13.86 -23.56
N GLY A 249 5.97 -13.05 -22.58
CA GLY A 249 7.28 -12.40 -22.55
C GLY A 249 7.22 -11.07 -21.83
N GLY A 250 8.39 -10.50 -21.52
CA GLY A 250 8.50 -9.20 -20.84
C GLY A 250 9.63 -9.16 -19.81
N THR A 251 10.08 -7.95 -19.53
CA THR A 251 11.10 -7.65 -18.53
C THR A 251 10.41 -7.28 -17.22
N TYR A 252 10.82 -7.92 -16.11
CA TYR A 252 10.34 -7.53 -14.79
C TYR A 252 10.77 -6.10 -14.46
N ASN A 253 9.97 -5.43 -13.64
CA ASN A 253 10.27 -4.12 -13.06
C ASN A 253 10.44 -2.99 -14.07
N ALA A 254 9.98 -3.18 -15.31
CA ALA A 254 10.09 -2.16 -16.33
C ALA A 254 9.10 -1.01 -16.08
N ILE A 255 9.52 0.21 -16.42
CA ILE A 255 8.64 1.36 -16.51
C ILE A 255 8.58 1.86 -17.95
N GLY A 256 7.46 2.46 -18.32
CA GLY A 256 7.33 3.31 -19.49
C GLY A 256 6.48 4.52 -19.14
N GLY A 257 6.67 5.63 -19.82
CA GLY A 257 5.86 6.80 -19.52
C GLY A 257 6.33 8.04 -20.26
N PHE A 258 5.59 9.12 -20.05
CA PHE A 258 5.85 10.39 -20.68
C PHE A 258 5.61 11.54 -19.71
N ILE A 259 6.45 12.56 -19.80
CA ILE A 259 6.15 13.89 -19.26
C ILE A 259 5.58 14.70 -20.42
N LYS A 260 4.38 15.24 -20.23
CA LYS A 260 3.62 15.97 -21.27
C LYS A 260 2.93 17.19 -20.70
N ARG A 261 2.60 18.11 -21.60
CA ARG A 261 1.60 19.15 -21.30
C ARG A 261 0.23 18.51 -21.21
N GLU A 262 -0.49 18.79 -20.12
CA GLU A 262 -1.77 18.14 -19.90
C GLU A 262 -2.84 18.66 -20.86
N SER A 263 -2.89 19.97 -21.07
CA SER A 263 -3.88 20.63 -21.92
C SER A 263 -3.75 20.30 -23.40
N THR A 264 -2.52 20.16 -23.91
CA THR A 264 -2.26 19.94 -25.34
C THR A 264 -1.87 18.50 -25.69
N GLY A 265 -1.46 17.70 -24.70
CA GLY A 265 -0.88 16.38 -24.93
C GLY A 265 0.54 16.40 -25.51
N GLU A 266 1.17 17.57 -25.63
CA GLU A 266 2.54 17.71 -26.14
C GLU A 266 3.52 16.95 -25.25
N VAL A 267 4.18 15.93 -25.80
CA VAL A 267 5.18 15.14 -25.08
C VAL A 267 6.52 15.87 -25.06
N LEU A 268 7.06 16.08 -23.87
CA LEU A 268 8.34 16.75 -23.62
C LEU A 268 9.46 15.73 -23.36
N TYR A 269 9.17 14.71 -22.54
CA TYR A 269 10.13 13.67 -22.18
C TYR A 269 9.51 12.28 -22.23
N GLU A 270 10.34 11.29 -22.56
CA GLU A 270 10.03 9.86 -22.49
C GLU A 270 10.78 9.23 -21.30
N LEU A 271 10.07 8.45 -20.48
CA LEU A 271 10.57 7.72 -19.33
C LEU A 271 10.70 6.24 -19.67
N SER A 272 11.82 5.63 -19.31
CA SER A 272 12.09 4.21 -19.58
C SER A 272 13.05 3.60 -18.56
N GLY A 273 13.21 2.28 -18.59
CA GLY A 273 14.17 1.55 -17.77
C GLY A 273 13.49 0.67 -16.73
N LEU A 274 14.18 0.37 -15.64
CA LEU A 274 13.73 -0.54 -14.59
C LEU A 274 13.70 0.18 -13.25
N TRP A 275 12.56 0.19 -12.55
CA TRP A 275 12.42 0.91 -11.27
C TRP A 275 13.33 0.34 -10.17
N SER A 276 13.71 -0.92 -10.29
CA SER A 276 14.64 -1.60 -9.38
C SER A 276 16.11 -1.49 -9.78
N GLU A 277 16.43 -0.89 -10.94
CA GLU A 277 17.79 -0.79 -11.46
C GLU A 277 18.08 0.60 -12.02
N GLU A 278 18.16 0.73 -13.35
CA GLU A 278 18.50 1.96 -14.06
C GLU A 278 17.28 2.48 -14.80
N MET A 279 16.92 3.73 -14.51
CA MET A 279 15.88 4.48 -15.20
C MET A 279 16.51 5.59 -16.01
N PHE A 280 15.89 5.91 -17.15
CA PHE A 280 16.37 6.90 -18.10
C PHE A 280 15.27 7.85 -18.50
N VAL A 281 15.67 9.09 -18.79
CA VAL A 281 14.81 10.10 -19.38
C VAL A 281 15.39 10.50 -20.74
N LYS A 282 14.51 10.71 -21.71
CA LYS A 282 14.88 11.20 -23.04
C LYS A 282 14.11 12.46 -23.36
N ASP A 283 14.83 13.54 -23.66
CA ASP A 283 14.25 14.77 -24.19
C ASP A 283 13.81 14.54 -25.64
N VAL A 284 12.52 14.73 -25.92
CA VAL A 284 11.95 14.41 -27.24
C VAL A 284 12.41 15.40 -28.31
N LYS A 285 12.66 16.65 -27.94
CA LYS A 285 13.06 17.72 -28.87
C LYS A 285 14.51 17.54 -29.34
N THR A 286 15.41 17.19 -28.43
CA THR A 286 16.84 17.05 -28.71
C THR A 286 17.25 15.60 -29.02
N GLY A 287 16.43 14.63 -28.62
CA GLY A 287 16.76 13.21 -28.68
C GLY A 287 17.78 12.75 -27.64
N HIS A 288 18.28 13.65 -26.78
CA HIS A 288 19.26 13.34 -25.75
C HIS A 288 18.64 12.43 -24.69
N LYS A 289 19.27 11.28 -24.45
CA LYS A 289 18.88 10.30 -23.42
C LYS A 289 19.94 10.25 -22.34
N GLU A 290 19.51 10.39 -21.10
CA GLU A 290 20.41 10.37 -19.94
C GLU A 290 19.91 9.45 -18.83
N MET A 291 20.83 9.06 -17.95
CA MET A 291 20.52 8.29 -16.75
C MET A 291 19.72 9.17 -15.79
N PHE A 292 18.50 8.74 -15.50
CA PHE A 292 17.61 9.47 -14.62
C PHE A 292 17.83 9.08 -13.16
N PHE A 293 17.88 7.79 -12.87
CA PHE A 293 18.14 7.24 -11.53
C PHE A 293 18.79 5.86 -11.61
N ASN A 294 19.67 5.56 -10.66
CA ASN A 294 20.35 4.26 -10.56
C ASN A 294 20.18 3.68 -9.15
N ALA A 295 19.18 2.81 -8.99
CA ALA A 295 18.84 2.12 -7.75
C ALA A 295 19.97 1.20 -7.23
N ARG A 296 20.85 0.71 -8.12
CA ARG A 296 21.96 -0.18 -7.72
C ARG A 296 23.12 0.58 -7.09
N ARG A 297 23.22 1.88 -7.33
CA ARG A 297 24.30 2.76 -6.84
C ARG A 297 23.81 3.79 -5.84
N SER A 298 22.50 3.92 -5.66
CA SER A 298 21.90 4.83 -4.72
C SER A 298 22.22 4.40 -3.28
N LYS A 299 22.24 5.37 -2.37
CA LYS A 299 22.41 5.14 -0.93
C LYS A 299 21.22 5.76 -0.22
N PRO A 300 20.20 4.97 0.15
CA PRO A 300 19.04 5.51 0.82
C PRO A 300 19.41 6.06 2.20
N SER A 301 18.79 7.18 2.55
CA SER A 301 18.86 7.79 3.87
C SER A 301 17.78 7.20 4.77
N SER A 302 18.20 6.45 5.78
CA SER A 302 17.30 5.91 6.80
C SER A 302 16.85 7.00 7.78
N PRO A 303 15.59 7.02 8.20
CA PRO A 303 15.15 7.90 9.26
C PRO A 303 15.76 7.53 10.62
N SER A 304 15.93 8.55 11.46
CA SER A 304 16.19 8.43 12.89
C SER A 304 14.88 8.44 13.67
N VAL A 305 14.81 7.63 14.73
CA VAL A 305 13.63 7.46 15.59
C VAL A 305 14.02 7.62 17.05
N ARG A 306 13.07 8.01 17.90
CA ARG A 306 13.28 8.07 19.35
C ARG A 306 13.53 6.67 19.93
N PRO A 307 14.34 6.54 20.99
CA PRO A 307 14.51 5.28 21.70
C PRO A 307 13.17 4.68 22.14
N ILE A 308 13.03 3.35 22.08
CA ILE A 308 11.79 2.65 22.47
C ILE A 308 11.30 3.02 23.88
N GLY A 309 12.22 3.27 24.81
CA GLY A 309 11.88 3.68 26.18
C GLY A 309 11.18 5.05 26.27
N GLU A 310 11.31 5.89 25.24
CA GLU A 310 10.70 7.23 25.16
C GLU A 310 9.41 7.25 24.33
N GLN A 311 9.08 6.14 23.66
CA GLN A 311 7.87 6.03 22.83
C GLN A 311 6.64 5.70 23.68
N ASP A 312 5.48 6.20 23.28
CA ASP A 312 4.17 5.88 23.86
C ASP A 312 3.69 4.49 23.43
N GLU A 313 2.70 3.93 24.14
CA GLU A 313 2.21 2.56 23.88
C GLU A 313 1.66 2.34 22.47
N ARG A 314 1.17 3.39 21.80
CA ARG A 314 0.62 3.33 20.44
C ARG A 314 1.62 3.74 19.35
N GLU A 315 2.86 4.03 19.71
CA GLU A 315 3.88 4.28 18.71
C GLU A 315 4.32 2.96 18.06
N SER A 316 4.36 2.92 16.73
CA SER A 316 4.48 1.69 15.93
C SER A 316 5.59 0.76 16.40
N GLN A 317 6.79 1.27 16.69
CA GLN A 317 7.91 0.41 17.04
C GLN A 317 7.78 -0.19 18.44
N LYS A 318 7.23 0.56 19.41
CA LYS A 318 6.95 0.05 20.75
C LYS A 318 5.75 -0.89 20.75
N LEU A 319 4.66 -0.51 20.09
CA LEU A 319 3.45 -1.31 19.95
C LEU A 319 3.74 -2.70 19.38
N TRP A 320 4.52 -2.74 18.29
CA TRP A 320 4.82 -3.97 17.57
C TRP A 320 6.15 -4.61 17.97
N GLN A 321 6.82 -4.14 19.03
CA GLN A 321 8.19 -4.54 19.36
C GLN A 321 8.36 -6.06 19.47
N ALA A 322 7.49 -6.71 20.26
CA ALA A 322 7.56 -8.15 20.49
C ALA A 322 7.30 -8.96 19.22
N THR A 323 6.30 -8.56 18.42
CA THR A 323 6.01 -9.16 17.11
C THR A 323 7.19 -9.01 16.16
N ALA A 324 7.74 -7.79 16.05
CA ALA A 324 8.86 -7.48 15.17
C ALA A 324 10.13 -8.26 15.54
N GLN A 325 10.41 -8.44 16.84
CA GLN A 325 11.52 -9.28 17.33
C GLN A 325 11.31 -10.75 16.99
N ALA A 326 10.11 -11.28 17.18
CA ALA A 326 9.79 -12.66 16.84
C ALA A 326 9.89 -12.93 15.33
N VAL A 327 9.41 -12.00 14.48
CA VAL A 327 9.57 -12.06 13.01
C VAL A 327 11.05 -12.06 12.62
N LYS A 328 11.87 -11.17 13.22
CA LYS A 328 13.32 -11.13 12.96
C LYS A 328 14.05 -12.40 13.38
N ALA A 329 13.58 -13.05 14.45
CA ALA A 329 14.10 -14.33 14.93
C ALA A 329 13.54 -15.55 14.17
N SER A 330 12.69 -15.33 13.16
CA SER A 330 11.95 -16.38 12.45
C SER A 330 11.14 -17.31 13.38
N ASN A 331 10.74 -16.81 14.55
CA ASN A 331 9.87 -17.53 15.48
C ASN A 331 8.40 -17.22 15.14
N HIS A 332 7.86 -17.96 14.17
CA HIS A 332 6.53 -17.70 13.61
C HIS A 332 5.38 -17.96 14.59
N GLU A 333 5.55 -18.90 15.53
CA GLU A 333 4.59 -19.18 16.60
C GLU A 333 4.49 -17.97 17.53
N LEU A 334 5.62 -17.53 18.11
CA LEU A 334 5.65 -16.36 18.96
C LEU A 334 5.20 -15.09 18.23
N ALA A 335 5.58 -14.92 16.97
CA ALA A 335 5.13 -13.79 16.16
C ALA A 335 3.61 -13.77 15.99
N THR A 336 2.98 -14.95 15.86
CA THR A 336 1.53 -15.08 15.73
C THR A 336 0.86 -14.75 17.05
N ASP A 337 1.38 -15.25 18.17
CA ASP A 337 0.85 -14.98 19.50
C ASP A 337 0.92 -13.49 19.86
N GLU A 338 2.09 -12.86 19.69
CA GLU A 338 2.28 -11.44 20.00
C GLU A 338 1.46 -10.53 19.09
N LYS A 339 1.35 -10.88 17.80
CA LYS A 339 0.49 -10.15 16.86
C LYS A 339 -0.97 -10.25 17.26
N THR A 340 -1.42 -11.44 17.65
CA THR A 340 -2.82 -11.70 18.04
C THR A 340 -3.21 -10.89 19.27
N LYS A 341 -2.31 -10.75 20.26
CA LYS A 341 -2.55 -9.91 21.45
C LYS A 341 -2.87 -8.46 21.10
N VAL A 342 -2.11 -7.86 20.16
CA VAL A 342 -2.35 -6.48 19.69
C VAL A 342 -3.69 -6.37 18.96
N GLU A 343 -4.00 -7.33 18.09
CA GLU A 343 -5.24 -7.35 17.31
C GLU A 343 -6.49 -7.61 18.17
N ASP A 344 -6.40 -8.47 19.19
CA ASP A 344 -7.48 -8.71 20.14
C ASP A 344 -7.78 -7.46 20.98
N LYS A 345 -6.75 -6.80 21.52
CA LYS A 345 -6.93 -5.53 22.24
C LYS A 345 -7.65 -4.50 21.36
N GLN A 346 -7.29 -4.42 20.08
CA GLN A 346 -7.97 -3.53 19.14
C GLN A 346 -9.45 -3.91 18.91
N ARG A 347 -9.77 -5.22 18.85
CA ARG A 347 -11.15 -5.72 18.73
C ARG A 347 -11.97 -5.32 19.96
N GLU A 348 -11.44 -5.55 21.15
CA GLU A 348 -12.07 -5.17 22.42
C GLU A 348 -12.35 -3.66 22.51
N GLU A 349 -11.37 -2.82 22.14
CA GLU A 349 -11.52 -1.36 22.11
C GLU A 349 -12.57 -0.88 21.11
N ARG A 350 -12.72 -1.57 19.97
CA ARG A 350 -13.77 -1.28 18.98
C ARG A 350 -15.15 -1.64 19.52
N GLU A 351 -15.28 -2.80 20.15
CA GLU A 351 -16.54 -3.24 20.77
C GLU A 351 -16.96 -2.29 21.89
N ALA A 352 -16.02 -1.85 22.73
CA ALA A 352 -16.28 -0.84 23.75
C ALA A 352 -16.78 0.48 23.13
N ARG A 353 -16.08 1.04 22.15
CA ARG A 353 -16.51 2.27 21.46
C ARG A 353 -17.89 2.14 20.82
N THR A 354 -18.17 1.00 20.20
CA THR A 354 -19.48 0.74 19.57
C THR A 354 -20.60 0.69 20.62
N ARG A 355 -20.35 -0.02 21.73
CA ARG A 355 -21.30 -0.13 22.86
C ARG A 355 -21.59 1.22 23.49
N ASP A 356 -20.58 2.08 23.59
CA ASP A 356 -20.67 3.38 24.23
C ASP A 356 -21.12 4.49 23.25
N GLY A 357 -21.34 4.17 21.97
CA GLY A 357 -21.73 5.15 20.94
C GLY A 357 -20.64 6.18 20.63
N VAL A 358 -19.37 5.86 20.89
CA VAL A 358 -18.24 6.77 20.69
C VAL A 358 -17.70 6.61 19.27
N GLU A 359 -17.90 7.64 18.45
CA GLU A 359 -17.24 7.77 17.15
C GLU A 359 -15.73 7.95 17.33
N TRP A 360 -14.89 7.40 16.45
CA TRP A 360 -13.45 7.61 16.52
C TRP A 360 -13.02 8.81 15.70
N HIS A 361 -12.17 9.66 16.28
CA HIS A 361 -11.51 10.76 15.59
C HIS A 361 -9.99 10.61 15.67
N PRO A 362 -9.25 10.80 14.56
CA PRO A 362 -7.79 10.86 14.59
C PRO A 362 -7.26 11.90 15.56
N ARG A 363 -6.11 11.61 16.13
CA ARG A 363 -5.47 12.42 17.18
C ARG A 363 -4.69 13.59 16.60
N LEU A 364 -3.93 13.35 15.53
CA LEU A 364 -2.96 14.28 14.97
C LEU A 364 -3.44 14.95 13.68
N PHE A 365 -4.48 14.41 13.06
CA PHE A 365 -5.02 14.88 11.79
C PHE A 365 -6.47 15.34 11.95
N ARG A 366 -6.84 16.38 11.18
CA ARG A 366 -8.21 16.88 11.07
C ARG A 366 -8.75 16.65 9.67
N THR A 367 -10.07 16.70 9.52
CA THR A 367 -10.70 16.64 8.21
C THR A 367 -10.21 17.77 7.33
N VAL A 368 -9.96 17.46 6.05
CA VAL A 368 -9.70 18.48 5.03
C VAL A 368 -10.96 19.32 4.83
N HIS A 369 -10.79 20.64 4.82
CA HIS A 369 -11.81 21.61 4.46
C HIS A 369 -11.58 22.02 3.00
N GLY A 370 -11.98 21.14 2.08
CA GLY A 370 -11.89 21.37 0.64
C GLY A 370 -13.22 21.84 0.04
N GLY A 371 -13.20 22.15 -1.25
CA GLY A 371 -14.33 22.76 -1.97
C GLY A 371 -14.01 24.15 -2.55
N PRO A 372 -14.84 24.66 -3.49
CA PRO A 372 -14.57 25.93 -4.16
C PRO A 372 -14.46 27.11 -3.20
N GLY A 373 -13.30 27.76 -3.17
CA GLY A 373 -13.02 28.93 -2.32
C GLY A 373 -12.54 28.59 -0.90
N ASP A 374 -12.39 27.32 -0.54
CA ASP A 374 -11.81 26.91 0.73
C ASP A 374 -10.27 26.88 0.70
N VAL A 375 -9.69 26.97 1.90
CA VAL A 375 -8.23 26.99 2.09
C VAL A 375 -7.54 25.72 1.59
N GLU A 376 -8.24 24.59 1.50
CA GLU A 376 -7.69 23.30 1.05
C GLU A 376 -8.35 22.80 -0.25
N GLU A 377 -8.89 23.73 -1.06
CA GLU A 377 -9.38 23.39 -2.41
C GLU A 377 -8.31 22.65 -3.22
N GLY A 378 -8.70 21.48 -3.76
CA GLY A 378 -7.84 20.56 -4.52
C GLY A 378 -7.07 19.54 -3.67
N GLU A 379 -7.37 19.45 -2.37
CA GLU A 379 -6.74 18.51 -1.42
C GLU A 379 -7.74 17.49 -0.84
N GLU A 380 -8.97 17.45 -1.38
CA GLU A 380 -10.09 16.67 -0.85
C GLU A 380 -9.76 15.17 -0.77
N ASP A 381 -8.98 14.67 -1.74
CA ASP A 381 -8.57 13.27 -1.82
C ASP A 381 -7.67 12.83 -0.65
N LEU A 382 -7.06 13.77 0.08
CA LEU A 382 -6.31 13.46 1.30
C LEU A 382 -7.22 13.00 2.45
N GLU A 383 -8.49 13.43 2.50
CA GLU A 383 -9.47 13.27 3.59
C GLU A 383 -9.06 13.90 4.93
N TRP A 384 -7.81 13.70 5.34
CA TRP A 384 -7.22 14.15 6.59
C TRP A 384 -5.91 14.88 6.34
N ILE A 385 -5.71 16.00 7.01
CA ILE A 385 -4.49 16.82 6.97
C ILE A 385 -4.00 17.08 8.39
N ILE A 386 -2.70 17.35 8.56
CA ILE A 386 -2.14 17.62 9.88
C ILE A 386 -2.95 18.71 10.59
N ASN A 387 -3.36 18.46 11.84
CA ASN A 387 -4.26 19.35 12.56
C ASN A 387 -3.55 20.67 12.96
N ALA A 388 -2.26 20.61 13.23
CA ALA A 388 -1.49 21.77 13.63
C ALA A 388 -1.31 22.75 12.48
N LYS A 389 -1.43 24.04 12.80
CA LYS A 389 -1.12 25.12 11.88
C LYS A 389 0.39 25.39 11.88
N ILE A 390 1.02 25.21 10.74
CA ILE A 390 2.47 25.42 10.54
C ILE A 390 2.64 26.62 9.61
N ASP A 391 2.54 27.82 10.19
CA ASP A 391 2.55 29.12 9.50
C ASP A 391 3.68 30.04 9.97
N GLY A 392 4.67 29.50 10.68
CA GLY A 392 5.86 30.22 11.11
C GLY A 392 6.55 30.90 9.94
N ALA A 393 6.92 32.17 10.12
CA ALA A 393 7.59 32.98 9.10
C ALA A 393 9.05 32.56 8.82
N THR A 394 9.65 31.76 9.71
CA THR A 394 11.02 31.26 9.58
C THR A 394 11.05 29.74 9.76
N PRO A 395 12.06 29.05 9.20
CA PRO A 395 12.24 27.61 9.40
C PRO A 395 12.28 27.20 10.87
N GLU A 396 12.87 28.02 11.75
CA GLU A 396 12.94 27.75 13.19
C GLU A 396 11.56 27.77 13.84
N LYS A 397 10.70 28.72 13.44
CA LYS A 397 9.33 28.81 13.96
C LYS A 397 8.45 27.68 13.46
N GLN A 398 8.60 27.30 12.20
CA GLN A 398 7.92 26.12 11.65
C GLN A 398 8.38 24.84 12.37
N THR A 399 9.69 24.72 12.65
CA THR A 399 10.25 23.61 13.43
C THR A 399 9.68 23.55 14.84
N GLU A 400 9.60 24.69 15.54
CA GLU A 400 8.96 24.79 16.86
C GLU A 400 7.50 24.30 16.82
N GLN A 401 6.74 24.71 15.80
CA GLN A 401 5.35 24.29 15.59
C GLN A 401 5.25 22.78 15.32
N ILE A 402 6.12 22.21 14.48
CA ILE A 402 6.17 20.77 14.19
C ILE A 402 6.47 19.96 15.46
N LEU A 403 7.47 20.38 16.24
CA LEU A 403 7.84 19.71 17.49
C LEU A 403 6.79 19.90 18.61
N ALA A 404 5.87 20.84 18.47
CA ALA A 404 4.72 20.97 19.38
C ALA A 404 3.59 19.97 19.05
N ILE A 405 3.60 19.31 17.90
CA ILE A 405 2.53 18.36 17.50
C ILE A 405 2.63 17.08 18.31
N TYR A 406 3.80 16.44 18.23
CA TYR A 406 4.08 15.15 18.86
C TYR A 406 5.59 15.00 19.08
N PRO A 407 6.05 14.21 20.06
CA PRO A 407 7.47 13.94 20.24
C PRO A 407 8.13 13.25 19.03
N ILE A 408 9.15 13.87 18.42
CA ILE A 408 9.89 13.37 17.25
C ILE A 408 11.37 13.14 17.57
N LEU A 409 11.98 14.02 18.37
CA LEU A 409 13.41 14.00 18.67
C LEU A 409 13.72 13.29 20.01
N PRO A 410 14.89 12.65 20.17
CA PRO A 410 15.30 12.05 21.43
C PRO A 410 15.28 13.06 22.58
N GLY A 411 14.79 12.65 23.75
CA GLY A 411 14.67 13.49 24.94
C GLY A 411 13.51 14.51 24.91
N GLN A 412 12.77 14.61 23.81
CA GLN A 412 11.59 15.47 23.72
C GLN A 412 10.47 14.93 24.61
N LYS A 413 9.98 15.77 25.52
CA LYS A 413 8.84 15.43 26.38
C LYS A 413 7.54 15.83 25.69
N ALA A 414 6.49 15.03 25.87
CA ALA A 414 5.15 15.46 25.54
C ALA A 414 4.79 16.70 26.39
N THR A 415 4.38 17.80 25.75
CA THR A 415 3.89 18.98 26.49
C THR A 415 2.37 18.89 26.68
N ALA A 416 1.83 19.70 27.60
CA ALA A 416 0.37 19.85 27.77
C ALA A 416 -0.34 20.31 26.47
N ALA A 417 0.37 21.01 25.59
CA ALA A 417 -0.11 21.38 24.25
C ALA A 417 -0.08 20.21 23.26
N ASN A 418 0.81 19.22 23.46
CA ASN A 418 0.83 17.95 22.74
C ASN A 418 -0.27 16.99 23.25
N THR A 419 -1.00 17.38 24.31
CA THR A 419 -2.05 16.56 24.92
C THR A 419 -3.37 16.89 24.23
N ILE A 420 -3.76 16.05 23.28
CA ILE A 420 -5.02 16.19 22.57
C ILE A 420 -6.19 16.14 23.57
N PRO A 421 -7.20 17.03 23.45
CA PRO A 421 -8.33 17.06 24.37
C PRO A 421 -8.98 15.67 24.47
N PRO A 422 -9.42 15.25 25.67
CA PRO A 422 -10.19 14.02 25.80
C PRO A 422 -11.40 14.10 24.87
N HIS A 423 -11.71 12.97 24.23
CA HIS A 423 -12.85 12.81 23.34
C HIS A 423 -14.09 13.44 23.99
N ARG A 424 -14.65 14.49 23.39
CA ARG A 424 -16.00 14.93 23.79
C ARG A 424 -16.96 13.86 23.25
N PRO A 425 -17.82 13.27 24.08
CA PRO A 425 -18.94 12.52 23.53
C PRO A 425 -19.72 13.47 22.62
N SER A 426 -20.15 12.99 21.45
CA SER A 426 -21.03 13.79 20.60
C SER A 426 -22.19 14.25 21.47
N ALA A 427 -22.43 15.55 21.50
CA ALA A 427 -23.62 16.06 22.15
C ALA A 427 -24.79 15.36 21.46
N SER A 428 -25.56 14.56 22.19
CA SER A 428 -26.78 14.00 21.64
C SER A 428 -27.61 15.18 21.15
N GLU A 429 -27.83 15.29 19.85
CA GLU A 429 -28.84 16.19 19.34
C GLU A 429 -30.13 15.85 20.11
N ALA A 430 -30.63 16.85 20.85
CA ALA A 430 -31.90 16.73 21.52
C ALA A 430 -32.95 16.34 20.46
N PRO A 431 -33.81 15.34 20.72
CA PRO A 431 -34.78 14.90 19.73
C PRO A 431 -35.64 16.10 19.30
N ALA A 432 -35.65 16.37 18.00
CA ALA A 432 -36.48 17.39 17.39
C ALA A 432 -37.94 17.18 17.82
N ALA A 433 -38.60 18.28 18.19
CA ALA A 433 -40.00 18.29 18.60
C ALA A 433 -40.88 17.66 17.51
N PRO A 434 -41.90 16.85 17.88
CA PRO A 434 -42.74 16.18 16.90
C PRO A 434 -43.54 17.20 16.08
N ALA A 435 -43.36 17.14 14.76
CA ALA A 435 -44.16 17.90 13.80
C ALA A 435 -45.64 17.48 13.89
N GLN A 436 -46.52 18.48 13.87
CA GLN A 436 -47.98 18.29 13.86
C GLN A 436 -48.44 17.58 12.57
N PRO A 437 -49.49 16.74 12.62
CA PRO A 437 -49.97 16.02 11.45
C PRO A 437 -50.81 16.93 10.55
N ALA A 438 -50.38 17.11 9.30
CA ALA A 438 -51.23 17.64 8.24
C ALA A 438 -52.21 16.56 7.75
N LYS A 439 -53.45 16.99 7.54
CA LYS A 439 -54.64 16.19 7.25
C LYS A 439 -54.58 15.46 5.91
N ASN A 440 -55.23 14.29 5.91
CA ASN A 440 -55.73 13.49 4.79
C ASN A 440 -56.07 14.29 3.52
N ASP A 441 -55.75 13.70 2.37
CA ASP A 441 -56.76 13.41 1.35
C ASP A 441 -56.47 12.07 0.66
N LEU A 442 -57.51 11.23 0.63
CA LEU A 442 -57.60 9.93 -0.05
C LEU A 442 -57.59 10.11 -1.56
N ILE A 443 -56.86 9.25 -2.29
CA ILE A 443 -57.43 8.52 -3.46
C ILE A 443 -56.87 7.09 -3.44
N ASP A 444 -57.82 6.15 -3.39
CA ASP A 444 -57.70 4.70 -3.47
C ASP A 444 -58.01 4.25 -4.90
N PHE A 445 -57.16 3.37 -5.45
CA PHE A 445 -57.51 2.42 -6.50
C PHE A 445 -56.78 1.10 -6.19
N GLY A 446 -57.48 0.17 -5.53
CA GLY A 446 -57.17 -1.27 -5.56
C GLY A 446 -57.26 -1.86 -6.98
N ASP A 447 -56.98 -3.13 -7.23
CA ASP A 447 -56.70 -4.30 -6.40
C ASP A 447 -56.11 -5.36 -7.37
N ASP A 448 -55.30 -6.30 -6.87
CA ASP A 448 -55.42 -7.73 -7.21
C ASP A 448 -54.27 -8.55 -6.60
N SER A 449 -54.60 -9.12 -5.43
CA SER A 449 -54.50 -10.53 -5.05
C SER A 449 -53.15 -11.29 -5.08
N SER A 450 -52.61 -11.58 -3.89
CA SER A 450 -52.59 -12.95 -3.32
C SER A 450 -51.98 -12.96 -1.91
N THR A 451 -52.80 -13.35 -0.94
CA THR A 451 -52.49 -13.58 0.49
C THR A 451 -52.10 -15.06 0.77
N PRO A 452 -51.80 -15.49 2.02
CA PRO A 452 -50.50 -15.41 2.69
C PRO A 452 -50.08 -16.77 3.32
N THR A 453 -48.89 -16.88 3.91
CA THR A 453 -48.55 -18.02 4.78
C THR A 453 -48.04 -17.55 6.14
N ALA A 454 -48.66 -18.09 7.19
CA ALA A 454 -48.50 -17.74 8.60
C ALA A 454 -47.17 -18.24 9.23
N PRO A 455 -46.76 -17.68 10.39
CA PRO A 455 -45.44 -17.92 10.99
C PRO A 455 -45.42 -19.13 11.95
N ALA A 456 -44.27 -19.80 12.03
CA ALA A 456 -43.98 -20.83 13.03
C ALA A 456 -43.47 -20.21 14.36
N PRO A 457 -43.77 -20.81 15.52
CA PRO A 457 -43.60 -20.16 16.83
C PRO A 457 -42.18 -20.23 17.38
N ALA A 458 -41.86 -19.22 18.18
CA ALA A 458 -40.64 -19.04 18.94
C ALA A 458 -40.47 -20.09 20.06
N VAL A 459 -39.24 -20.60 20.22
CA VAL A 459 -38.81 -21.40 21.37
C VAL A 459 -37.90 -20.53 22.24
N GLN A 460 -38.27 -20.33 23.50
CA GLN A 460 -37.44 -19.70 24.53
C GLN A 460 -36.27 -20.62 24.93
N PRO A 461 -35.09 -20.08 25.27
CA PRO A 461 -33.96 -20.86 25.75
C PRO A 461 -34.07 -21.15 27.26
N PRO A 462 -33.63 -22.32 27.75
CA PRO A 462 -33.48 -22.52 29.18
C PRO A 462 -32.18 -21.88 29.69
N THR A 463 -32.29 -21.39 30.90
CA THR A 463 -31.28 -20.73 31.73
C THR A 463 -30.16 -21.67 32.20
N GLY A 464 -28.92 -21.16 32.14
CA GLY A 464 -27.91 -21.33 33.18
C GLY A 464 -26.91 -22.49 33.04
N ALA A 465 -25.64 -22.14 32.80
CA ALA A 465 -24.49 -22.58 33.61
C ALA A 465 -23.20 -21.91 33.11
N HIS A 466 -22.47 -21.27 34.03
CA HIS A 466 -21.06 -20.90 33.85
C HIS A 466 -20.21 -22.13 33.54
N ALA A 467 -19.33 -22.05 32.53
CA ALA A 467 -18.24 -23.00 32.36
C ALA A 467 -16.95 -22.27 31.96
N THR A 468 -15.90 -22.64 32.69
CA THR A 468 -14.52 -22.17 32.70
C THR A 468 -13.67 -22.68 31.53
N ARG A 469 -12.60 -21.94 31.21
CA ARG A 469 -11.45 -22.32 30.36
C ARG A 469 -11.08 -23.81 30.41
N SER A 470 -11.15 -24.54 29.28
CA SER A 470 -10.12 -25.52 28.84
C SER A 470 -10.48 -26.28 27.54
N ASP A 471 -10.23 -25.72 26.34
CA ASP A 471 -10.51 -26.46 25.07
C ASP A 471 -9.27 -26.61 24.17
N SER A 472 -8.28 -27.36 24.64
CA SER A 472 -7.17 -27.87 23.80
C SER A 472 -7.20 -29.40 23.63
N LYS A 473 -8.19 -30.11 24.19
CA LYS A 473 -8.26 -31.59 24.15
C LYS A 473 -9.33 -32.16 23.21
N ASP A 474 -10.29 -31.35 22.75
CA ASP A 474 -11.41 -31.84 21.94
C ASP A 474 -11.11 -31.96 20.43
N ILE A 475 -10.03 -31.35 19.93
CA ILE A 475 -9.65 -31.46 18.51
C ILE A 475 -9.03 -32.84 18.21
N GLN A 476 -8.25 -33.39 19.14
CA GLN A 476 -7.63 -34.72 18.99
C GLN A 476 -8.69 -35.84 18.94
N GLY A 477 -9.80 -35.67 19.67
CA GLY A 477 -10.91 -36.63 19.70
C GLY A 477 -11.76 -36.62 18.42
N MET A 478 -11.88 -35.46 17.76
CA MET A 478 -12.58 -35.35 16.47
C MET A 478 -11.77 -35.99 15.33
N LEU A 479 -10.45 -35.82 15.30
CA LEU A 479 -9.57 -36.40 14.27
C LEU A 479 -9.55 -37.93 14.28
N ASN A 480 -9.69 -38.55 15.46
CA ASN A 480 -9.73 -40.01 15.59
C ASN A 480 -11.08 -40.63 15.18
N LYS A 481 -12.17 -39.85 15.11
CA LYS A 481 -13.49 -40.35 14.72
C LYS A 481 -13.75 -40.33 13.21
N THR A 482 -12.90 -39.68 12.43
CA THR A 482 -13.03 -39.58 10.96
C THR A 482 -12.01 -40.40 10.17
N GLY A 483 -11.12 -41.14 10.84
CA GLY A 483 -10.10 -41.96 10.18
C GLY A 483 -10.56 -43.39 9.91
N HIS A 484 -10.82 -43.74 8.65
CA HIS A 484 -10.78 -45.13 8.19
C HIS A 484 -9.39 -45.45 7.63
N GLN A 485 -8.84 -46.63 7.98
CA GLN A 485 -7.60 -47.14 7.38
C GLN A 485 -7.78 -47.33 5.87
N ALA A 486 -6.81 -46.84 5.08
CA ALA A 486 -6.77 -47.04 3.64
C ALA A 486 -6.55 -48.53 3.32
N GLY A 487 -7.47 -49.12 2.57
CA GLY A 487 -7.26 -50.44 1.95
C GLY A 487 -6.23 -50.32 0.82
N GLU A 488 -5.34 -51.31 0.71
CA GLU A 488 -4.32 -51.40 -0.34
C GLU A 488 -4.96 -51.33 -1.74
N GLY A 489 -4.70 -50.24 -2.45
CA GLY A 489 -5.04 -50.02 -3.86
C GLY A 489 -4.11 -48.95 -4.43
N PRO A 490 -3.81 -48.96 -5.74
CA PRO A 490 -2.79 -48.08 -6.30
C PRO A 490 -3.22 -46.61 -6.20
N LEU A 491 -2.29 -45.73 -5.79
CA LEU A 491 -2.49 -44.28 -5.71
C LEU A 491 -2.91 -43.71 -7.07
N MET A 492 -3.96 -42.88 -7.08
CA MET A 492 -4.39 -42.15 -8.27
C MET A 492 -3.38 -41.04 -8.64
N ASP A 493 -2.94 -41.05 -9.90
CA ASP A 493 -2.18 -39.97 -10.53
C ASP A 493 -3.13 -38.88 -11.07
N PHE A 494 -3.40 -37.88 -10.22
CA PHE A 494 -4.29 -36.75 -10.50
C PHE A 494 -3.86 -35.89 -11.71
N THR A 495 -2.61 -35.97 -12.15
CA THR A 495 -2.10 -35.22 -13.30
C THR A 495 -2.65 -35.74 -14.63
N SER A 496 -3.04 -37.01 -14.68
CA SER A 496 -3.50 -37.67 -15.90
C SER A 496 -5.02 -37.55 -16.13
N ASP A 497 -5.82 -37.50 -15.07
CA ASP A 497 -7.28 -37.52 -15.17
C ASP A 497 -7.90 -36.13 -15.38
N MET A 498 -7.22 -35.04 -14.98
CA MET A 498 -7.66 -33.67 -15.29
C MET A 498 -7.53 -33.31 -16.77
N LYS A 499 -6.66 -34.01 -17.54
CA LYS A 499 -6.53 -33.82 -19.00
C LYS A 499 -7.68 -34.45 -19.79
N LYS A 500 -8.43 -35.39 -19.20
CA LYS A 500 -9.54 -36.08 -19.88
C LYS A 500 -10.88 -35.36 -19.75
N ALA A 501 -11.00 -34.38 -18.83
CA ALA A 501 -12.25 -33.69 -18.51
C ALA A 501 -12.49 -32.37 -19.29
N VAL A 502 -11.63 -32.02 -20.25
CA VAL A 502 -11.80 -30.80 -21.06
C VAL A 502 -12.33 -31.20 -22.45
N PRO A 503 -13.54 -30.75 -22.86
CA PRO A 503 -14.02 -31.00 -24.22
C PRO A 503 -13.11 -30.28 -25.25
N PRO A 504 -12.83 -30.89 -26.42
CA PRO A 504 -12.06 -30.20 -27.45
C PRO A 504 -12.87 -29.01 -28.00
N LEU A 505 -12.26 -27.83 -27.98
CA LEU A 505 -12.77 -26.63 -28.66
C LEU A 505 -12.84 -26.90 -30.17
N LYS A 506 -14.06 -27.06 -30.70
CA LYS A 506 -14.32 -27.00 -32.14
C LYS A 506 -14.14 -25.55 -32.59
N ARG A 507 -13.14 -25.30 -33.45
CA ARG A 507 -13.11 -24.11 -34.29
C ARG A 507 -14.33 -24.13 -35.21
N ALA A 508 -15.13 -23.07 -35.17
CA ALA A 508 -16.03 -22.75 -36.27
C ALA A 508 -15.22 -21.94 -37.28
N ASP A 509 -14.98 -22.53 -38.44
CA ASP A 509 -14.55 -21.81 -39.64
C ASP A 509 -15.71 -20.90 -40.07
N THR A 510 -15.49 -19.60 -40.05
CA THR A 510 -16.19 -18.67 -40.93
C THR A 510 -15.13 -18.01 -41.81
N SER A 511 -15.04 -18.55 -43.02
CA SER A 511 -14.36 -17.95 -44.16
C SER A 511 -15.07 -16.69 -44.63
N GLU A 512 -14.30 -15.84 -45.32
CA GLU A 512 -14.67 -14.61 -46.05
C GLU A 512 -14.57 -13.32 -45.24
N ASP A 513 -13.40 -12.68 -45.26
CA ASP A 513 -13.25 -11.48 -46.07
C ASP A 513 -11.78 -11.09 -46.30
N SER A 514 -11.52 -10.69 -47.55
CA SER A 514 -10.24 -10.44 -48.19
C SER A 514 -9.52 -9.18 -47.69
N PHE A 515 -8.26 -9.32 -47.27
CA PHE A 515 -7.31 -8.21 -47.21
C PHE A 515 -6.52 -8.15 -48.51
N HIS A 516 -6.79 -7.11 -49.31
CA HIS A 516 -5.93 -6.65 -50.38
C HIS A 516 -4.87 -5.71 -49.79
N ASP A 517 -3.60 -6.09 -49.86
CA ASP A 517 -2.48 -5.16 -49.89
C ASP A 517 -2.15 -4.87 -51.37
N ALA A 518 -2.20 -3.59 -51.76
CA ALA A 518 -1.45 -3.05 -52.89
C ALA A 518 -1.36 -1.51 -52.78
N LEU A 519 -0.13 -1.04 -52.52
CA LEU A 519 0.55 0.08 -53.20
C LEU A 519 -0.25 1.35 -53.52
N GLU A 520 -0.02 2.42 -52.74
CA GLU A 520 0.68 3.64 -53.17
C GLU A 520 1.09 4.50 -51.95
#